data_AF-A0A816A513-F1
#
_entry.id   AF-A0A816A513-F1
#
_cell.length_a   1.000
_cell.length_b   1.000
_cell.length_c   1.000
_cell.angle_alpha   90.00
_cell.angle_beta   90.00
_cell.angle_gamma   90.00
#
_symmetry.space_group_name_H-M   'P 1'
#
loop_
_entity.id
_entity.type
_entity.pdbx_description
1 polymer ?
#
loop_
_entity_poly.entity_id
_entity_poly.type
_entity_poly.pdbx_seq_one_letter_code
_entity_poly.pdbx_strand_id
1 'polypeptide(L)'
;MIPEAIEIASVIILIVSKEYYDSKSCRQELSYASDVLKKRIIPIYPNTVQKEYKATGWLGIRIAGLKYIHFGSKEFNAAVEELTNIVEDTMNTSKYVMPLRQSQPIITYNRNQARSLKHWTLSDISHWFDVNRIHNDIKDLYAFQTRT
;
A
#
# COMPACT_ATOMS: atom_id res chain seq x y z
N MET A 1 -3.91 2.04 9.33
CA MET A 1 -4.87 2.42 8.28
C MET A 1 -4.30 1.94 6.95
N ILE A 2 -4.81 0.83 6.40
CA ILE A 2 -4.41 0.27 5.09
C ILE A 2 -5.26 0.81 3.89
N PRO A 3 -6.53 1.26 4.08
CA PRO A 3 -7.37 1.71 2.95
C PRO A 3 -6.77 2.84 2.10
N GLU A 4 -6.08 3.80 2.73
CA GLU A 4 -5.56 4.99 2.05
C GLU A 4 -4.52 4.62 0.98
N ALA A 5 -3.62 3.68 1.29
CA ALA A 5 -2.62 3.20 0.35
C ALA A 5 -3.27 2.51 -0.86
N ILE A 6 -4.33 1.73 -0.64
CA ILE A 6 -5.09 1.06 -1.70
C ILE A 6 -5.80 2.09 -2.60
N GLU A 7 -6.32 3.18 -2.01
CA GLU A 7 -7.01 4.23 -2.75
C GLU A 7 -6.09 4.98 -3.72
N ILE A 8 -4.87 5.32 -3.28
CA ILE A 8 -3.90 6.05 -4.10
C ILE A 8 -3.11 5.16 -5.06
N ALA A 9 -3.06 3.84 -4.82
CA ALA A 9 -2.31 2.91 -5.65
C ALA A 9 -2.85 2.88 -7.09
N SER A 10 -1.95 2.88 -8.07
CA SER A 10 -2.32 2.69 -9.48
C SER A 10 -2.59 1.22 -9.82
N VAL A 11 -1.85 0.31 -9.18
CA VAL A 11 -1.94 -1.14 -9.38
C VAL A 11 -1.75 -1.83 -8.02
N ILE A 12 -2.42 -2.97 -7.83
CA ILE A 12 -2.27 -3.82 -6.64
C ILE A 12 -1.45 -5.06 -7.00
N ILE A 13 -0.30 -5.22 -6.37
CA ILE A 13 0.47 -6.46 -6.43
C ILE A 13 -0.05 -7.39 -5.33
N LEU A 14 -0.54 -8.56 -5.73
CA LEU A 14 -1.11 -9.53 -4.80
C LEU A 14 -0.17 -10.72 -4.64
N ILE A 15 0.37 -10.90 -3.44
CA ILE A 15 1.20 -12.05 -3.11
C ILE A 15 0.31 -13.26 -2.87
N VAL A 16 0.41 -14.28 -3.72
CA VAL A 16 -0.40 -15.50 -3.63
C VAL A 16 0.25 -16.45 -2.64
N SER A 17 -0.31 -16.52 -1.43
CA SER A 17 0.16 -17.43 -0.39
C SER A 17 -0.99 -18.00 0.45
N LYS A 18 -0.70 -19.03 1.26
CA LYS A 18 -1.68 -19.64 2.17
C LYS A 18 -2.11 -18.66 3.26
N GLU A 19 -1.17 -17.88 3.78
CA GLU A 19 -1.39 -16.85 4.80
C GLU A 19 -2.30 -15.75 4.27
N TYR A 20 -2.09 -15.32 3.02
CA TYR A 20 -2.99 -14.38 2.35
C TYR A 20 -4.40 -14.97 2.20
N TYR A 21 -4.50 -16.24 1.81
CA TYR A 21 -5.78 -16.93 1.65
C TYR A 21 -6.57 -17.08 2.97
N ASP A 22 -5.88 -17.31 4.08
CA ASP A 22 -6.49 -17.50 5.40
C ASP A 22 -6.86 -16.19 6.09
N SER A 23 -6.21 -15.08 5.72
CA SER A 23 -6.46 -13.76 6.31
C SER A 23 -7.78 -13.17 5.86
N LYS A 24 -8.72 -13.01 6.80
CA LYS A 24 -9.99 -12.29 6.58
C LYS A 24 -9.75 -10.84 6.15
N SER A 25 -8.77 -10.17 6.75
CA SER A 25 -8.41 -8.79 6.41
C SER A 25 -7.94 -8.69 4.96
N CYS A 26 -7.06 -9.59 4.51
CA CYS A 26 -6.59 -9.60 3.12
C CYS A 26 -7.72 -9.86 2.13
N ARG A 27 -8.68 -10.75 2.47
CA ARG A 27 -9.88 -10.96 1.65
C ARG A 27 -10.72 -9.69 1.52
N GLN A 28 -10.89 -8.93 2.60
CA GLN A 28 -11.64 -7.67 2.60
C GLN A 28 -10.90 -6.60 1.78
N GLU A 29 -9.59 -6.48 1.95
CA GLU A 29 -8.75 -5.56 1.18
C GLU A 29 -8.80 -5.85 -0.32
N LEU A 30 -8.71 -7.13 -0.71
CA LEU A 30 -8.82 -7.52 -2.10
C LEU A 30 -10.21 -7.20 -2.66
N SER A 31 -11.26 -7.48 -1.90
CA SER A 31 -12.63 -7.20 -2.32
C SER A 31 -12.84 -5.69 -2.46
N TYR A 32 -12.33 -4.87 -1.54
CA TYR A 32 -12.39 -3.41 -1.66
C TYR A 32 -11.64 -2.91 -2.91
N ALA A 33 -10.40 -3.35 -3.11
CA ALA A 33 -9.59 -2.96 -4.25
C ALA A 33 -10.22 -3.38 -5.60
N SER A 34 -10.69 -4.62 -5.71
CA SER A 34 -11.24 -5.19 -6.96
C SER A 34 -12.68 -4.81 -7.23
N ASP A 35 -13.56 -4.88 -6.22
CA ASP A 35 -15.01 -4.73 -6.44
C ASP A 35 -15.44 -3.27 -6.35
N VAL A 36 -14.87 -2.50 -5.42
CA VAL A 36 -15.27 -1.11 -5.18
C VAL A 36 -14.41 -0.17 -6.01
N LEU A 37 -13.10 -0.24 -5.85
CA LEU A 37 -12.17 0.69 -6.49
C LEU A 37 -11.78 0.29 -7.92
N LYS A 38 -12.17 -0.91 -8.36
CA LYS A 38 -11.88 -1.47 -9.70
C LYS A 38 -10.38 -1.42 -10.06
N LYS A 39 -9.50 -1.55 -9.07
CA LYS A 39 -8.05 -1.53 -9.26
C LYS A 39 -7.60 -2.75 -10.04
N ARG A 40 -6.59 -2.56 -10.88
CA ARG A 40 -5.91 -3.66 -11.57
C ARG A 40 -5.07 -4.45 -10.56
N ILE A 41 -5.18 -5.77 -10.63
CA ILE A 41 -4.49 -6.70 -9.72
C ILE A 41 -3.50 -7.52 -10.54
N ILE A 42 -2.27 -7.60 -10.05
CA ILE A 42 -1.22 -8.46 -10.60
C ILE A 42 -0.86 -9.49 -9.54
N PRO A 43 -1.28 -10.76 -9.69
CA PRO A 43 -0.87 -11.82 -8.79
C PRO A 43 0.61 -12.18 -8.98
N ILE A 44 1.31 -12.41 -7.89
CA ILE A 44 2.66 -12.96 -7.89
C ILE A 44 2.72 -14.19 -7.00
N TYR A 45 3.31 -15.26 -7.50
CA TYR A 45 3.62 -16.46 -6.72
C TYR A 45 5.06 -16.31 -6.22
N PRO A 46 5.27 -16.18 -4.89
CA PRO A 46 6.61 -16.06 -4.33
C PRO A 46 7.36 -17.39 -4.49
N ASN A 47 8.69 -17.32 -4.52
CA ASN A 47 9.52 -18.50 -4.39
C ASN A 47 9.49 -18.98 -2.93
N THR A 48 8.70 -20.00 -2.63
CA THR A 48 8.60 -20.56 -1.28
C THR A 48 9.43 -21.84 -1.16
N VAL A 49 10.20 -21.94 -0.07
CA VAL A 49 10.97 -23.17 0.27
C VAL A 49 10.04 -24.35 0.54
N GLN A 50 8.82 -24.07 1.00
CA GLN A 50 7.75 -25.07 1.16
C GLN A 50 6.87 -25.12 -0.08
N LYS A 51 6.22 -26.28 -0.29
CA LYS A 51 5.36 -26.61 -1.44
C LYS A 51 4.60 -25.39 -1.99
N GLU A 52 4.77 -25.14 -3.28
CA GLU A 52 4.12 -24.05 -4.01
C GLU A 52 2.62 -24.02 -3.71
N TYR A 53 2.17 -22.92 -3.09
CA TYR A 53 0.75 -22.73 -2.80
C TYR A 53 0.00 -22.43 -4.10
N LYS A 54 -1.00 -23.26 -4.41
CA LYS A 54 -1.91 -23.03 -5.54
C LYS A 54 -3.18 -22.36 -5.04
N ALA A 55 -3.51 -21.21 -5.61
CA ALA A 55 -4.75 -20.52 -5.27
C ALA A 55 -5.97 -21.39 -5.59
N THR A 56 -6.86 -21.54 -4.60
CA THR A 56 -8.11 -22.29 -4.73
C THR A 56 -9.26 -21.48 -4.09
N GLY A 57 -10.49 -21.98 -4.22
CA GLY A 57 -11.67 -21.38 -3.60
C GLY A 57 -11.83 -19.90 -3.95
N TRP A 58 -12.03 -19.06 -2.93
CA TRP A 58 -12.29 -17.64 -3.12
C TRP A 58 -11.15 -16.91 -3.83
N LEU A 59 -9.89 -17.22 -3.50
CA LEU A 59 -8.75 -16.54 -4.09
C LEU A 59 -8.54 -16.98 -5.54
N GLY A 60 -8.69 -18.28 -5.81
CA GLY A 60 -8.62 -18.82 -7.16
C GLY A 60 -9.63 -18.17 -8.10
N ILE A 61 -10.87 -17.98 -7.65
CA ILE A 61 -11.92 -17.28 -8.43
C ILE A 61 -11.52 -15.82 -8.69
N ARG A 62 -10.96 -15.13 -7.69
CA ARG A 62 -10.57 -13.71 -7.81
C ARG A 62 -9.43 -13.46 -8.80
N ILE A 63 -8.52 -14.41 -8.95
CA ILE A 63 -7.35 -14.27 -9.83
C ILE A 63 -7.46 -15.06 -11.13
N ALA A 64 -8.58 -15.76 -11.36
CA ALA A 64 -8.80 -16.55 -12.55
C ALA A 64 -8.70 -15.66 -13.81
N GLY A 65 -7.88 -16.08 -14.77
CA GLY A 65 -7.67 -15.36 -16.03
C GLY A 65 -6.77 -14.12 -15.92
N LEU A 66 -6.26 -13.78 -14.74
CA LEU A 66 -5.29 -12.68 -14.60
C LEU A 66 -3.88 -13.16 -15.01
N LYS A 67 -3.12 -12.27 -15.65
CA LYS A 67 -1.69 -12.48 -15.91
C LYS A 67 -0.94 -12.43 -14.57
N TYR A 68 -0.11 -13.43 -14.31
CA TYR A 68 0.65 -13.56 -13.05
C TYR A 68 2.12 -13.84 -13.31
N ILE A 69 2.96 -13.56 -12.31
CA ILE A 69 4.40 -13.87 -12.34
C ILE A 69 4.70 -14.95 -11.31
N HIS A 70 5.56 -15.91 -11.65
CA HIS A 70 6.04 -16.93 -10.73
C HIS A 70 7.53 -16.76 -10.43
N PHE A 71 7.85 -16.23 -9.25
CA PHE A 71 9.23 -15.91 -8.84
C PHE A 71 10.11 -17.14 -8.60
N GLY A 72 9.55 -18.35 -8.49
CA GLY A 72 10.31 -19.61 -8.43
C GLY A 72 10.56 -20.28 -9.77
N SER A 73 10.07 -19.72 -10.89
CA SER A 73 10.14 -20.37 -12.22
C SER A 73 11.30 -19.88 -13.09
N LYS A 74 11.96 -18.80 -12.66
CA LYS A 74 13.03 -18.12 -13.37
C LYS A 74 13.91 -17.36 -12.37
N GLU A 75 15.07 -16.91 -12.84
CA GLU A 75 15.95 -16.04 -12.06
C GLU A 75 15.22 -14.80 -11.54
N PHE A 76 15.54 -14.39 -10.32
CA PHE A 76 14.84 -13.31 -9.63
C PHE A 76 14.76 -12.03 -10.46
N ASN A 77 15.89 -11.60 -11.05
CA ASN A 77 15.95 -10.39 -11.87
C ASN A 77 15.05 -10.48 -13.10
N ALA A 78 14.96 -11.64 -13.74
CA ALA A 78 14.09 -11.86 -14.89
C ALA A 78 12.60 -11.83 -14.49
N ALA A 79 12.24 -12.33 -13.30
CA ALA A 79 10.89 -12.20 -12.76
C ALA A 79 10.52 -10.75 -12.42
N VAL A 80 11.47 -9.98 -11.89
CA VAL A 80 11.29 -8.54 -11.64
C VAL A 80 11.11 -7.78 -12.95
N GLU A 81 11.91 -8.05 -13.98
CA GLU A 81 11.77 -7.43 -15.29
C GLU A 81 10.40 -7.73 -15.93
N GLU A 82 9.95 -8.98 -15.87
CA GLU A 82 8.61 -9.36 -16.33
C GLU A 82 7.50 -8.62 -15.55
N LEU A 83 7.62 -8.54 -14.22
CA LEU A 83 6.68 -7.80 -13.38
C LEU A 83 6.64 -6.32 -13.77
N THR A 84 7.79 -5.68 -13.97
CA THR A 84 7.88 -4.27 -14.41
C THR A 84 7.17 -4.06 -15.73
N ASN A 85 7.40 -4.92 -16.73
CA ASN A 85 6.72 -4.85 -18.02
C ASN A 85 5.20 -4.98 -17.88
N ILE A 86 4.73 -5.90 -17.04
CA ILE A 86 3.28 -6.07 -16.79
C ILE A 86 2.69 -4.84 -16.11
N VAL A 87 3.41 -4.22 -15.17
CA VAL A 87 2.99 -2.99 -14.50
C VAL A 87 2.90 -1.84 -15.50
N GLU A 88 3.92 -1.64 -16.34
CA GLU A 88 3.94 -0.61 -17.38
C GLU A 88 2.80 -0.81 -18.39
N ASP A 89 2.62 -2.02 -18.91
CA ASP A 89 1.50 -2.37 -19.79
C ASP A 89 0.15 -2.07 -19.15
N THR A 90 0.01 -2.38 -17.86
CA THR A 90 -1.21 -2.14 -17.09
C THR A 90 -1.48 -0.64 -16.95
N MET A 91 -0.44 0.16 -16.68
CA MET A 91 -0.55 1.62 -16.60
C MET A 91 -0.88 2.25 -17.96
N ASN A 92 -0.27 1.78 -19.04
CA ASN A 92 -0.47 2.29 -20.39
C ASN A 92 -1.84 1.93 -20.98
N THR A 93 -2.35 0.72 -20.69
CA THR A 93 -3.67 0.26 -21.13
C THR A 93 -4.78 0.96 -20.33
N SER A 94 -4.48 1.35 -19.10
CA SER A 94 -5.37 2.08 -18.23
C SER A 94 -5.49 3.54 -18.69
N LYS A 95 -6.35 3.82 -19.68
CA LYS A 95 -6.95 5.17 -19.90
C LYS A 95 -7.82 5.64 -18.71
N TYR A 96 -7.66 5.03 -17.54
CA TYR A 96 -8.33 5.40 -16.31
C TYR A 96 -7.64 6.64 -15.75
N VAL A 97 -8.15 7.80 -16.14
CA VAL A 97 -7.94 9.06 -15.44
C VAL A 97 -8.45 8.82 -14.02
N MET A 98 -7.57 8.61 -13.05
CA MET A 98 -7.96 8.88 -11.67
C MET A 98 -8.53 10.30 -11.69
N PRO A 99 -9.76 10.55 -11.18
CA PRO A 99 -10.07 11.93 -10.85
C PRO A 99 -8.94 12.36 -9.93
N LEU A 100 -8.16 13.35 -10.38
CA LEU A 100 -7.23 14.06 -9.54
C LEU A 100 -8.10 14.55 -8.37
N ARG A 101 -8.17 13.77 -7.29
CA ARG A 101 -8.52 14.33 -6.00
C ARG A 101 -7.48 15.41 -5.87
N GLN A 102 -7.93 16.67 -5.92
CA GLN A 102 -7.13 17.83 -5.60
C GLN A 102 -6.25 17.39 -4.45
N SER A 103 -4.95 17.30 -4.70
CA SER A 103 -3.99 16.88 -3.72
C SER A 103 -4.35 17.71 -2.49
N GLN A 104 -4.77 17.06 -1.40
CA GLN A 104 -4.64 17.74 -0.13
C GLN A 104 -3.20 18.23 -0.11
N PRO A 105 -2.97 19.52 0.15
CA PRO A 105 -1.68 20.13 -0.11
C PRO A 105 -0.64 19.22 0.50
N ILE A 106 0.26 18.71 -0.34
CA ILE A 106 1.50 18.14 0.14
C ILE A 106 1.97 19.16 1.15
N ILE A 107 2.07 18.77 2.42
CA ILE A 107 2.73 19.58 3.43
C ILE A 107 4.12 19.76 2.85
N THR A 108 4.29 20.86 2.13
CA THR A 108 5.54 21.23 1.51
C THR A 108 6.32 21.61 2.73
N TYR A 109 7.11 20.68 3.25
CA TYR A 109 8.05 20.95 4.32
C TYR A 109 8.96 22.03 3.76
N ASN A 110 8.64 23.28 4.09
CA ASN A 110 9.43 24.41 3.69
C ASN A 110 10.70 24.32 4.52
N ARG A 111 11.73 23.70 3.95
CA ARG A 111 13.07 23.54 4.56
C ARG A 111 13.60 24.89 5.09
N ASN A 112 13.11 26.01 4.54
CA ASN A 112 13.52 27.36 4.91
C ASN A 112 12.78 27.95 6.13
N GLN A 113 11.79 27.26 6.70
CA GLN A 113 11.14 27.63 7.98
C GLN A 113 11.44 26.67 9.13
N ALA A 114 12.37 25.74 8.94
CA ALA A 114 12.77 24.81 9.99
C ALA A 114 13.52 25.54 11.11
N ARG A 115 12.81 26.07 12.11
CA ARG A 115 13.38 26.15 13.46
C ARG A 115 13.88 24.75 13.78
N SER A 116 15.18 24.62 14.07
CA SER A 116 15.78 23.33 14.41
C SER A 116 14.89 22.61 15.42
N LEU A 117 14.50 21.37 15.12
CA LEU A 117 13.62 20.53 15.95
C LEU A 117 14.11 20.44 17.41
N LYS A 118 15.40 20.73 17.65
CA LYS A 118 16.01 20.81 18.98
C LYS A 118 15.41 21.88 19.91
N HIS A 119 14.69 22.88 19.39
CA HIS A 119 14.15 23.99 20.20
C HIS A 119 12.62 23.99 20.30
N TRP A 120 11.96 22.92 19.85
CA TRP A 120 10.51 22.84 19.93
C TRP A 120 10.07 22.71 21.39
N THR A 121 9.16 23.59 21.79
CA THR A 121 8.46 23.49 23.07
C THR A 121 7.26 22.55 22.93
N LEU A 122 6.68 22.14 24.07
CA LEU A 122 5.44 21.36 24.08
C LEU A 122 4.28 22.07 23.36
N SER A 123 4.29 23.41 23.36
CA SER A 123 3.31 24.21 22.62
C SER A 123 3.52 24.12 21.11
N ASP A 124 4.77 24.16 20.64
CA ASP A 124 5.10 23.99 19.22
C ASP A 124 4.68 22.60 18.71
N ILE A 125 4.92 21.57 19.53
CA ILE A 125 4.52 20.19 19.23
C ILE A 125 3.00 20.09 19.17
N SER A 126 2.29 20.59 20.18
CA SER A 126 0.82 20.58 20.19
C SER A 126 0.25 21.27 18.95
N HIS A 127 0.75 22.47 18.64
CA HIS A 127 0.31 23.23 17.47
C HIS A 127 0.60 22.46 16.17
N TRP A 128 1.75 21.78 16.06
CA TRP A 128 2.06 20.94 14.91
C TRP A 128 1.10 19.75 14.76
N PHE A 129 0.73 19.08 15.86
CA PHE A 129 -0.27 18.00 15.83
C PHE A 129 -1.62 18.51 15.32
N ASP A 130 -2.04 19.69 15.80
CA ASP A 130 -3.31 20.31 15.45
C ASP A 130 -3.33 20.73 13.96
N VAL A 131 -2.26 21.36 13.47
CA VAL A 131 -2.11 21.77 12.05
C VAL A 131 -2.10 20.57 11.10
N ASN A 132 -1.46 19.48 11.50
CA ASN A 132 -1.32 18.29 10.65
C ASN A 132 -2.44 17.26 10.87
N ARG A 133 -3.47 17.59 11.66
CA ARG A 133 -4.62 16.73 11.97
C ARG A 133 -4.22 15.33 12.45
N ILE A 134 -3.15 15.27 13.25
CA ILE A 134 -2.66 14.02 13.82
C ILE A 134 -3.58 13.64 14.97
N HIS A 135 -3.88 12.35 15.10
CA HIS A 135 -4.83 11.83 16.08
C HIS A 135 -4.36 12.15 17.51
N ASN A 136 -5.29 12.61 18.36
CA ASN A 136 -5.02 13.01 19.74
C ASN A 136 -4.43 11.88 20.58
N ASP A 137 -4.76 10.62 20.29
CA ASP A 137 -4.23 9.45 21.00
C ASP A 137 -2.68 9.39 20.94
N ILE A 138 -2.08 9.89 19.87
CA ILE A 138 -0.62 9.96 19.70
C ILE A 138 -0.03 11.15 20.48
N LYS A 139 -0.79 12.24 20.60
CA LYS A 139 -0.44 13.42 21.41
C LYS A 139 -0.35 13.06 22.90
N ASP A 140 -1.30 12.24 23.37
CA ASP A 140 -1.32 11.73 24.74
C ASP A 140 -0.15 10.78 25.03
N LEU A 141 0.19 9.91 24.05
CA LEU A 141 1.35 9.03 24.15
C LEU A 141 2.67 9.81 24.25
N TYR A 142 2.83 10.88 23.45
CA TYR A 142 4.00 11.74 23.51
C TYR A 142 4.10 12.45 24.88
N ALA A 143 3.00 13.05 25.35
CA ALA A 143 2.96 13.72 26.65
C ALA A 143 3.28 12.77 27.81
N PHE A 144 2.90 11.49 27.71
CA PHE A 144 3.26 10.46 28.68
C PHE A 144 4.76 10.16 28.70
N GLN A 145 5.39 10.04 27.53
CA GLN A 145 6.83 9.72 27.42
C GLN A 145 7.75 10.86 27.85
N THR A 146 7.31 12.12 27.76
CA THR A 146 8.10 13.30 28.17
C THR A 146 7.90 13.72 29.62
N ARG A 147 7.01 13.04 30.36
CA ARG A 147 6.86 13.23 31.82
C ARG A 147 7.77 12.25 32.56
N THR A 148 9.07 12.54 32.60
CA THR A 148 10.04 12.00 33.57
C THR A 148 11.13 13.05 33.77
#